data_AF-A0A7K1WRI2-F1
#
_entry.id   AF-A0A7K1WRI2-F1
#
_cell.length_a   1.000
_cell.length_b   1.000
_cell.length_c   1.000
_cell.angle_alpha   90.00
_cell.angle_beta   90.00
_cell.angle_gamma   90.00
#
_symmetry.space_group_name_H-M   'P 1'
#
loop_
_entity.id
_entity.type
_entity.pdbx_description
1 polymer ?
#
loop_
_entity_poly.entity_id
_entity_poly.type
_entity_poly.pdbx_seq_one_letter_code
_entity_poly.pdbx_strand_id
1 'polypeptide(L)'
;MEKIKYKDKNVIWESKTKQIILIVICFLFTFMVLWTGKVNEIRFWFPLLLFGGGGFFILIRFLNPKNLFVSPNSTLGKEIISLQTAENQNDLGIFTYTEDSFTITNENHYQTYKWDEIKTVFAYKIDLITEDEICIDVYTQDSNKFTISESTWGWFQFISRLSENIKSIEIDWYLKIINPAFEKNLTLLYDKENRKAEEIIKQDFN
;
A
#
# COMPACT_ATOMS: atom_id res chain seq x y z
N MET A 1 8.25 -3.23 3.41
CA MET A 1 8.26 -2.09 2.47
C MET A 1 9.35 -2.32 1.45
N GLU A 2 8.96 -2.65 0.23
CA GLU A 2 9.88 -2.75 -0.90
C GLU A 2 10.54 -1.40 -1.16
N LYS A 3 11.83 -1.40 -1.51
CA LYS A 3 12.56 -0.16 -1.81
C LYS A 3 12.09 0.36 -3.16
N ILE A 4 11.33 1.46 -3.12
CA ILE A 4 10.85 2.13 -4.32
C ILE A 4 12.04 2.58 -5.17
N LYS A 5 12.07 2.15 -6.43
CA LYS A 5 13.07 2.56 -7.41
C LYS A 5 12.41 3.37 -8.53
N TYR A 6 13.10 4.41 -8.99
CA TYR A 6 12.73 5.16 -10.18
C TYR A 6 13.98 5.39 -11.03
N LYS A 7 13.99 4.91 -12.27
CA LYS A 7 15.15 4.97 -13.19
C LYS A 7 16.44 4.49 -12.51
N ASP A 8 16.38 3.31 -11.90
CA ASP A 8 17.47 2.66 -11.14
C ASP A 8 17.99 3.40 -9.90
N LYS A 9 17.29 4.45 -9.45
CA LYS A 9 17.61 5.20 -8.23
C LYS A 9 16.65 4.85 -7.11
N ASN A 10 17.18 4.72 -5.89
CA ASN A 10 16.40 4.56 -4.68
C ASN A 10 15.65 5.87 -4.39
N VAL A 11 14.32 5.83 -4.38
CA VAL A 11 13.50 6.99 -4.04
C VAL A 11 13.47 7.14 -2.53
N ILE A 12 13.77 8.34 -2.06
CA ILE A 12 13.72 8.71 -0.65
C ILE A 12 12.70 9.85 -0.52
N TRP A 13 11.62 9.59 0.23
CA TRP A 13 10.52 10.53 0.47
C TRP A 13 10.88 11.63 1.48
N GLU A 14 11.92 12.38 1.16
CA GLU A 14 12.44 13.47 1.97
C GLU A 14 12.76 14.67 1.08
N SER A 15 12.57 15.88 1.61
CA SER A 15 12.88 17.10 0.87
C SER A 15 14.38 17.34 0.79
N LYS A 16 14.90 17.59 -0.43
CA LYS A 16 16.31 17.99 -0.65
C LYS A 16 16.72 19.19 0.19
N THR A 17 15.85 20.20 0.27
CA THR A 17 16.13 21.42 1.04
C THR A 17 16.26 21.12 2.54
N LYS A 18 15.41 20.23 3.08
CA LYS A 18 15.50 19.82 4.47
C LYS A 18 16.82 19.08 4.76
N GLN A 19 17.25 18.21 3.85
CA GLN A 19 18.52 17.51 3.97
C GLN A 19 19.73 18.46 3.93
N ILE A 20 19.73 19.43 3.01
CA ILE A 20 20.78 20.45 2.94
C ILE A 20 20.84 21.27 4.23
N ILE A 21 19.70 21.76 4.72
CA ILE A 21 19.62 22.54 5.96
C ILE A 21 20.16 21.72 7.14
N LEU A 22 19.78 20.44 7.24
CA LEU A 22 20.25 19.56 8.30
C LEU A 22 21.78 19.37 8.26
N ILE A 23 22.33 19.15 7.07
CA ILE A 23 23.79 19.08 6.86
C ILE A 23 24.45 20.38 7.32
N VAL A 24 23.94 21.54 6.89
CA VAL A 24 24.49 22.85 7.30
C VAL A 24 24.45 23.01 8.82
N ILE A 25 23.35 22.66 9.47
CA ILE A 25 23.21 22.74 10.93
C ILE A 25 24.25 21.85 11.62
N CYS A 26 24.39 20.58 11.20
CA CYS A 26 25.38 19.65 11.77
C CYS A 26 26.81 20.20 11.66
N PHE A 27 27.18 20.75 10.50
CA PHE A 27 28.51 21.33 10.31
C PHE A 27 28.70 22.66 11.05
N LEU A 28 27.65 23.46 11.23
CA LEU A 28 27.68 24.68 12.02
C LEU A 28 27.97 24.39 13.50
N PHE A 29 27.27 23.41 14.09
CA PHE A 29 27.55 22.97 15.47
C PHE A 29 28.97 22.40 15.62
N THR A 30 29.42 21.62 14.63
CA THR A 30 30.79 21.10 14.61
C THR A 30 31.82 22.22 14.57
N PHE A 31 31.62 23.22 13.72
CA PHE A 31 32.49 24.39 13.62
C PHE A 31 32.51 25.22 14.91
N MET A 32 31.36 25.43 15.54
CA MET A 32 31.27 26.19 16.80
C MET A 32 32.08 25.54 17.94
N VAL A 33 32.07 24.22 18.02
CA VAL A 33 32.84 23.45 19.02
C VAL A 33 34.34 23.54 18.74
N LEU A 34 34.76 23.47 17.48
CA LEU A 34 36.15 23.65 17.08
C LEU A 34 36.65 25.09 17.34
N TRP A 35 35.79 26.08 17.09
CA TRP A 35 36.11 27.49 17.27
C TRP A 35 36.28 27.88 18.75
N THR A 36 35.43 27.34 19.62
CA THR A 36 35.46 27.68 21.05
C THR A 36 36.69 27.11 21.76
N GLY A 37 37.20 25.95 21.34
CA GLY A 37 38.53 25.39 21.65
C GLY A 37 38.91 25.18 23.13
N LYS A 38 38.12 25.70 24.08
CA LYS A 38 38.36 25.75 25.53
C LYS A 38 37.17 25.15 26.28
N VAL A 39 36.78 23.94 25.88
CA VAL A 39 35.72 23.18 26.54
C VAL A 39 36.31 21.89 27.11
N ASN A 40 35.77 21.41 28.24
CA ASN A 40 36.19 20.14 28.84
C ASN A 40 36.10 19.00 27.82
N GLU A 41 36.95 17.98 27.94
CA GLU A 41 37.08 16.87 26.98
C GLU A 41 35.72 16.27 26.57
N ILE A 42 34.84 15.98 27.53
CA ILE A 42 33.50 15.42 27.23
C ILE A 42 32.65 16.38 26.40
N ARG A 43 32.68 17.68 26.72
CA ARG A 43 31.89 18.71 26.00
C ARG A 43 32.46 19.02 24.62
N PHE A 44 33.71 18.64 24.36
CA PHE A 44 34.32 18.71 23.04
C PHE A 44 33.97 17.49 22.19
N TRP A 45 34.25 16.29 22.72
CA TRP A 45 34.14 15.05 21.96
C TRP A 45 32.70 14.63 21.67
N PHE A 46 31.77 14.87 22.61
CA PHE A 46 30.38 14.44 22.43
C PHE A 46 29.69 15.14 21.25
N PRO A 47 29.69 16.49 21.14
CA PRO A 47 29.11 17.16 19.97
C PRO A 47 29.84 16.85 18.67
N LEU A 48 31.17 16.70 18.72
CA LEU A 48 31.99 16.39 17.55
C LEU A 48 31.59 15.03 16.93
N LEU A 49 31.42 14.02 17.77
CA LEU A 49 30.98 12.69 17.32
C LEU A 49 29.53 12.70 16.86
N LEU A 50 28.63 13.31 17.62
CA LEU A 50 27.20 13.33 17.32
C LEU A 50 26.90 14.11 16.04
N PHE A 51 27.32 15.38 15.97
CA PHE A 51 27.01 16.28 14.86
C PHE A 51 27.99 16.13 13.70
N GLY A 52 29.28 15.92 13.96
CA GLY A 52 30.27 15.69 12.91
C GLY A 52 30.08 14.33 12.24
N GLY A 53 29.98 13.26 13.03
CA GLY A 53 29.72 11.91 12.52
C GLY A 53 28.36 11.80 11.85
N GLY A 54 27.30 12.28 12.50
CA GLY A 54 25.95 12.31 11.93
C GLY A 54 25.85 13.15 10.65
N GLY A 55 26.45 14.35 10.64
CA GLY A 55 26.50 15.23 9.48
C GLY A 55 27.24 14.60 8.31
N PHE A 56 28.37 13.94 8.57
CA PHE A 56 29.15 13.25 7.54
C PHE A 56 28.39 12.04 6.95
N PHE A 57 27.70 11.27 7.78
CA PHE A 57 26.84 10.17 7.32
C PHE A 57 25.71 10.68 6.41
N ILE A 58 25.02 11.75 6.80
CA ILE A 58 23.95 12.36 6.00
C ILE A 58 24.52 12.92 4.69
N LEU A 59 25.71 13.53 4.73
CA LEU A 59 26.39 14.05 3.54
C LEU A 59 26.74 12.92 2.56
N ILE A 60 27.30 11.80 3.02
CA ILE A 60 27.55 10.63 2.17
C ILE A 60 26.25 10.11 1.54
N ARG A 61 25.19 9.99 2.34
CA ARG A 61 23.86 9.57 1.86
C ARG A 61 23.30 10.54 0.81
N PHE A 62 23.52 11.85 0.99
CA PHE A 62 23.06 12.91 0.08
C PHE A 62 23.84 12.95 -1.23
N LEU A 63 25.16 12.72 -1.19
CA LEU A 63 26.04 12.70 -2.37
C LEU A 63 25.95 11.40 -3.18
N ASN A 64 25.35 10.34 -2.62
CA ASN A 64 25.22 9.07 -3.31
C ASN A 64 24.32 9.22 -4.56
N PRO A 65 24.85 9.03 -5.79
CA PRO A 65 24.10 9.24 -7.03
C PRO A 65 22.94 8.24 -7.22
N LYS A 66 22.93 7.14 -6.46
CA LYS A 66 21.85 6.15 -6.44
C LYS A 66 20.64 6.63 -5.63
N ASN A 67 20.75 7.71 -4.85
CA ASN A 67 19.67 8.20 -4.01
C ASN A 67 18.97 9.38 -4.68
N LEU A 68 17.65 9.28 -4.83
CA LEU A 68 16.81 10.34 -5.38
C LEU A 68 15.86 10.84 -4.30
N PHE A 69 16.18 12.00 -3.75
CA PHE A 69 15.35 12.68 -2.76
C PHE A 69 14.19 13.41 -3.45
N VAL A 70 12.97 13.03 -3.11
CA VAL A 70 11.75 13.56 -3.74
C VAL A 70 10.75 13.92 -2.65
N SER A 71 10.16 15.11 -2.79
CA SER A 71 9.01 15.50 -1.98
C SER A 71 7.73 14.95 -2.62
N PRO A 72 6.81 14.31 -1.87
CA PRO A 72 5.54 13.80 -2.42
C PRO A 72 4.74 14.85 -3.21
N ASN A 73 4.79 16.10 -2.75
CA ASN A 73 4.02 17.20 -3.36
C ASN A 73 4.71 17.84 -4.58
N SER A 74 5.94 17.46 -4.91
CA SER A 74 6.64 17.96 -6.10
C SER A 74 6.08 17.33 -7.37
N THR A 75 6.26 17.97 -8.53
CA THR A 75 5.84 17.43 -9.84
C THR A 75 6.41 16.04 -10.08
N LEU A 76 7.71 15.86 -9.82
CA LEU A 76 8.38 14.56 -9.91
C LEU A 76 7.84 13.54 -8.89
N GLY A 77 7.49 13.97 -7.68
CA GLY A 77 6.88 13.11 -6.66
C GLY A 77 5.53 12.57 -7.10
N LYS A 78 4.68 13.46 -7.63
CA LYS A 78 3.38 13.08 -8.21
C LYS A 78 3.53 12.15 -9.41
N GLU A 79 4.51 12.41 -10.28
CA GLU A 79 4.83 11.53 -11.42
C GLU A 79 5.21 10.13 -10.95
N ILE A 80 6.16 10.01 -10.01
CA ILE A 80 6.59 8.72 -9.45
C ILE A 80 5.41 7.99 -8.83
N ILE A 81 4.62 8.66 -7.99
CA ILE A 81 3.43 8.07 -7.37
C ILE A 81 2.46 7.59 -8.45
N SER A 82 2.17 8.41 -9.46
CA SER A 82 1.23 8.03 -10.53
C SER A 82 1.71 6.83 -11.35
N LEU A 83 3.01 6.75 -11.63
CA LEU A 83 3.62 5.62 -12.34
C LEU A 83 3.53 4.34 -11.50
N GLN A 84 3.84 4.44 -10.21
CA GLN A 84 3.72 3.31 -9.29
C GLN A 84 2.28 2.87 -9.09
N THR A 85 1.34 3.82 -8.97
CA THR A 85 -0.08 3.50 -8.92
C THR A 85 -0.50 2.79 -10.20
N ALA A 86 -0.08 3.26 -11.38
CA ALA A 86 -0.38 2.61 -12.65
C ALA A 86 0.26 1.23 -12.76
N GLU A 87 1.48 1.04 -12.26
CA GLU A 87 2.16 -0.26 -12.23
C GLU A 87 1.43 -1.24 -11.31
N ASN A 88 1.14 -0.85 -10.07
CA ASN A 88 0.34 -1.63 -9.12
C ASN A 88 -1.08 -1.92 -9.65
N GLN A 89 -1.66 -0.98 -10.40
CA GLN A 89 -2.94 -1.18 -11.05
C GLN A 89 -2.87 -2.20 -12.19
N ASN A 90 -1.73 -2.39 -12.85
CA ASN A 90 -1.54 -3.37 -13.91
C ASN A 90 -0.98 -4.71 -13.43
N ASP A 91 -0.57 -4.79 -12.17
CA ASP A 91 -0.08 -6.03 -11.57
C ASP A 91 -1.24 -7.01 -11.37
N LEU A 92 -1.10 -8.22 -11.92
CA LEU A 92 -2.06 -9.30 -11.78
C LEU A 92 -1.86 -10.06 -10.46
N GLY A 93 -0.71 -9.89 -9.79
CA GLY A 93 -0.39 -10.51 -8.51
C GLY A 93 -0.56 -12.03 -8.52
N ILE A 94 -1.41 -12.55 -7.63
CA ILE A 94 -1.69 -13.99 -7.52
C ILE A 94 -2.72 -14.50 -8.53
N PHE A 95 -3.26 -13.63 -9.39
CA PHE A 95 -4.35 -13.95 -10.29
C PHE A 95 -3.85 -14.20 -11.71
N THR A 96 -4.48 -15.15 -12.39
CA THR A 96 -4.37 -15.34 -13.85
C THR A 96 -5.77 -15.36 -14.44
N TYR A 97 -5.97 -14.65 -15.54
CA TYR A 97 -7.31 -14.46 -16.14
C TYR A 97 -7.42 -15.13 -17.50
N THR A 98 -8.61 -15.64 -17.78
CA THR A 98 -9.09 -16.08 -19.09
C THR A 98 -10.42 -15.36 -19.38
N GLU A 99 -11.02 -15.56 -20.55
CA GLU A 99 -12.29 -14.90 -20.91
C GLU A 99 -13.42 -15.21 -19.90
N ASP A 100 -13.57 -16.48 -19.50
CA ASP A 100 -14.70 -16.93 -18.67
C ASP A 100 -14.32 -17.30 -17.23
N SER A 101 -13.03 -17.25 -16.88
CA SER A 101 -12.54 -17.73 -15.57
C SER A 101 -11.30 -16.99 -15.09
N PHE A 102 -11.03 -17.11 -13.79
CA PHE A 102 -9.78 -16.66 -13.16
C PHE A 102 -9.20 -17.77 -12.28
N THR A 103 -7.89 -17.77 -12.12
CA THR A 103 -7.16 -18.70 -11.27
C THR A 103 -6.42 -17.94 -10.19
N ILE A 104 -6.55 -18.39 -8.95
CA ILE A 104 -5.79 -17.89 -7.80
C ILE A 104 -4.64 -18.87 -7.55
N THR A 105 -3.41 -18.36 -7.58
CA THR A 105 -2.19 -19.14 -7.34
C THR A 105 -1.50 -18.67 -6.07
N ASN A 106 -1.44 -19.53 -5.06
CA ASN A 106 -0.69 -19.33 -3.83
C ASN A 106 0.38 -20.43 -3.70
N GLU A 107 1.35 -20.31 -2.79
CA GLU A 107 2.58 -21.12 -2.74
C GLU A 107 2.38 -22.64 -2.89
N ASN A 108 1.22 -23.19 -2.46
CA ASN A 108 0.88 -24.62 -2.61
C ASN A 108 -0.55 -24.88 -3.11
N HIS A 109 -1.24 -23.88 -3.63
CA HIS A 109 -2.64 -24.03 -4.03
C HIS A 109 -2.90 -23.26 -5.33
N TYR A 110 -3.44 -23.96 -6.32
CA TYR A 110 -3.97 -23.36 -7.53
C TYR A 110 -5.44 -23.75 -7.62
N GLN A 111 -6.32 -22.76 -7.71
CA GLN A 111 -7.75 -22.99 -7.85
C GLN A 111 -8.30 -22.08 -8.93
N THR A 112 -9.00 -22.68 -9.89
CA THR A 112 -9.67 -21.98 -10.98
C THR A 112 -11.15 -21.85 -10.65
N TYR A 113 -11.71 -20.68 -10.93
CA TYR A 113 -13.10 -20.32 -10.71
C TYR A 113 -13.67 -19.69 -11.98
N LYS A 114 -14.82 -20.16 -12.44
CA LYS A 114 -15.52 -19.46 -13.53
C LYS A 114 -16.33 -18.30 -12.99
N TRP A 115 -16.45 -17.24 -13.79
CA TRP A 115 -17.26 -16.08 -13.42
C TRP A 115 -18.74 -16.46 -13.22
N ASP A 116 -19.28 -17.35 -14.06
CA ASP A 116 -20.67 -17.81 -13.94
C ASP A 116 -20.92 -18.72 -12.72
N GLU A 117 -19.86 -19.31 -12.14
CA GLU A 117 -19.97 -20.13 -10.93
C GLU A 117 -20.03 -19.28 -9.66
N ILE A 118 -19.82 -17.96 -9.74
CA ILE A 118 -19.98 -17.05 -8.61
C ILE A 118 -21.47 -16.94 -8.26
N LYS A 119 -21.78 -17.28 -7.02
CA LYS A 119 -23.14 -17.22 -6.47
C LYS A 119 -23.38 -15.91 -5.74
N THR A 120 -22.47 -15.54 -4.85
CA THR A 120 -22.65 -14.40 -3.96
C THR A 120 -21.30 -13.73 -3.70
N VAL A 121 -21.31 -12.40 -3.66
CA VAL A 121 -20.13 -11.59 -3.32
C VAL A 121 -20.49 -10.65 -2.19
N PHE A 122 -19.76 -10.75 -1.10
CA PHE A 122 -19.82 -9.81 0.01
C PHE A 122 -18.54 -9.00 0.07
N ALA A 123 -18.67 -7.73 0.37
CA ALA A 123 -17.54 -6.89 0.73
C ALA A 123 -17.76 -6.33 2.12
N TYR A 124 -16.70 -6.26 2.90
CA TYR A 124 -16.77 -5.77 4.27
C TYR A 124 -15.44 -5.16 4.68
N LYS A 125 -15.51 -4.28 5.66
CA LYS A 125 -14.36 -3.68 6.29
C LYS A 125 -14.03 -4.43 7.58
N ILE A 126 -12.77 -4.78 7.75
CA ILE A 126 -12.21 -5.30 9.00
C ILE A 126 -11.42 -4.17 9.66
N ASP A 127 -11.71 -3.93 10.93
CA ASP A 127 -10.93 -2.99 11.74
C ASP A 127 -9.69 -3.72 12.28
N LEU A 128 -8.49 -3.31 11.84
CA LEU A 128 -7.22 -3.72 12.45
C LEU A 128 -6.79 -2.70 13.53
N ILE A 129 -5.73 -2.99 14.28
CA ILE A 129 -5.34 -2.19 15.46
C ILE A 129 -5.06 -0.71 15.12
N THR A 130 -4.53 -0.43 13.94
CA THR A 130 -4.12 0.93 13.53
C THR A 130 -4.62 1.35 12.14
N GLU A 131 -5.26 0.44 11.42
CA GLU A 131 -5.67 0.63 10.03
C GLU A 131 -6.93 -0.17 9.76
N ASP A 132 -7.62 0.18 8.69
CA ASP A 132 -8.81 -0.52 8.22
C ASP A 132 -8.43 -1.30 6.95
N GLU A 133 -8.96 -2.51 6.79
CA GLU A 133 -8.74 -3.31 5.59
C GLU A 133 -10.07 -3.74 4.98
N ILE A 134 -10.25 -3.48 3.68
CA ILE A 134 -11.42 -3.96 2.95
C ILE A 134 -11.15 -5.38 2.44
N CYS A 135 -12.12 -6.25 2.71
CA CYS A 135 -12.12 -7.65 2.31
C CYS A 135 -13.33 -7.94 1.42
N ILE A 136 -13.15 -8.88 0.50
CA ILE A 136 -14.23 -9.47 -0.29
C ILE A 136 -14.25 -10.97 -0.05
N ASP A 137 -15.43 -11.47 0.29
CA ASP A 137 -15.75 -12.88 0.29
C ASP A 137 -16.54 -13.21 -0.97
N VAL A 138 -16.02 -14.16 -1.74
CA VAL A 138 -16.70 -14.70 -2.93
C VAL A 138 -17.12 -16.14 -2.64
N TYR A 139 -18.42 -16.39 -2.80
CA TYR A 139 -19.04 -17.70 -2.66
C TYR A 139 -19.40 -18.23 -4.04
N THR A 140 -19.05 -19.48 -4.29
CA THR A 140 -19.32 -20.18 -5.55
C THR A 140 -20.46 -21.20 -5.40
N GLN A 141 -20.99 -21.68 -6.51
CA GLN A 141 -22.05 -22.69 -6.53
C GLN A 141 -21.68 -23.98 -5.81
N ASP A 142 -20.39 -24.36 -5.83
CA ASP A 142 -19.88 -25.58 -5.18
C ASP A 142 -19.63 -25.42 -3.67
N SER A 143 -20.21 -24.38 -3.06
CA SER A 143 -19.96 -24.01 -1.65
C SER A 143 -18.51 -23.66 -1.32
N ASN A 144 -17.63 -23.52 -2.33
CA ASN A 144 -16.30 -23.00 -2.11
C ASN A 144 -16.38 -21.49 -1.84
N LYS A 145 -15.61 -21.06 -0.84
CA LYS A 145 -15.43 -19.67 -0.46
C LYS A 145 -13.95 -19.32 -0.60
N PHE A 146 -13.68 -18.14 -1.15
CA PHE A 146 -12.38 -17.52 -0.99
C PHE A 146 -12.53 -16.08 -0.53
N THR A 147 -11.53 -15.61 0.22
CA THR A 147 -11.45 -14.25 0.74
C THR A 147 -10.21 -13.60 0.15
N ILE A 148 -10.38 -12.39 -0.34
CA ILE A 148 -9.29 -11.51 -0.77
C ILE A 148 -9.42 -10.17 -0.07
N SER A 149 -8.31 -9.47 0.11
CA SER A 149 -8.28 -8.17 0.77
C SER A 149 -7.51 -7.14 -0.04
N GLU A 150 -7.59 -5.87 0.34
CA GLU A 150 -6.81 -4.79 -0.26
C GLU A 150 -5.30 -5.05 -0.27
N SER A 151 -4.80 -5.80 0.72
CA SER A 151 -3.40 -6.20 0.80
C SER A 151 -3.04 -7.35 -0.15
N THR A 152 -4.02 -8.01 -0.75
CA THR A 152 -3.80 -9.10 -1.70
C THR A 152 -3.20 -8.56 -2.99
N TRP A 153 -2.07 -9.11 -3.42
CA TRP A 153 -1.43 -8.70 -4.68
C TRP A 153 -2.35 -8.97 -5.88
N GLY A 154 -2.53 -7.96 -6.74
CA GLY A 154 -3.48 -8.01 -7.84
C GLY A 154 -4.92 -7.63 -7.46
N TRP A 155 -5.16 -7.15 -6.23
CA TRP A 155 -6.48 -6.68 -5.77
C TRP A 155 -7.18 -5.76 -6.78
N PHE A 156 -6.50 -4.71 -7.24
CA PHE A 156 -7.12 -3.74 -8.16
C PHE A 156 -7.60 -4.38 -9.47
N GLN A 157 -6.77 -5.25 -10.05
CA GLN A 157 -7.13 -6.01 -11.25
C GLN A 157 -8.32 -6.93 -10.99
N PHE A 158 -8.34 -7.62 -9.85
CA PHE A 158 -9.48 -8.46 -9.49
C PHE A 158 -10.77 -7.66 -9.38
N ILE A 159 -10.78 -6.51 -8.69
CA ILE A 159 -11.98 -5.66 -8.58
C ILE A 159 -12.47 -5.17 -9.95
N SER A 160 -11.55 -4.73 -10.81
CA SER A 160 -11.88 -4.28 -12.17
C SER A 160 -12.55 -5.41 -12.96
N ARG A 161 -11.92 -6.59 -12.98
CA ARG A 161 -12.43 -7.77 -13.71
C ARG A 161 -13.73 -8.31 -13.13
N LEU A 162 -13.89 -8.27 -11.81
CA LEU A 162 -15.12 -8.67 -11.13
C LEU A 162 -16.29 -7.77 -11.58
N SER A 163 -16.08 -6.45 -11.62
CA SER A 163 -17.10 -5.48 -12.04
C SER A 163 -17.41 -5.56 -13.55
N GLU A 164 -16.40 -5.87 -14.38
CA GLU A 164 -16.56 -6.08 -15.83
C GLU A 164 -17.43 -7.32 -16.14
N ASN A 165 -17.19 -8.42 -15.42
CA ASN A 165 -17.88 -9.69 -15.64
C ASN A 165 -19.25 -9.77 -14.94
N ILE A 166 -19.41 -9.09 -13.80
CA ILE A 166 -20.64 -9.05 -13.00
C ILE A 166 -21.20 -7.62 -13.02
N LYS A 167 -21.92 -7.28 -14.09
CA LYS A 167 -22.45 -5.93 -14.35
C LYS A 167 -23.39 -5.36 -13.27
N SER A 168 -23.91 -6.20 -12.39
CA SER A 168 -24.78 -5.78 -11.27
C SER A 168 -24.00 -5.19 -10.10
N ILE A 169 -22.67 -5.36 -10.05
CA ILE A 169 -21.82 -4.74 -9.02
C ILE A 169 -21.60 -3.28 -9.41
N GLU A 170 -22.10 -2.36 -8.60
CA GLU A 170 -21.96 -0.92 -8.84
C GLU A 170 -20.51 -0.48 -8.59
N ILE A 171 -19.90 0.23 -9.54
CA ILE A 171 -18.47 0.59 -9.47
C ILE A 171 -18.09 1.45 -8.24
N ASP A 172 -19.06 2.10 -7.61
CA ASP A 172 -18.90 2.96 -6.44
C ASP A 172 -19.11 2.24 -5.09
N TRP A 173 -19.33 0.91 -5.10
CA TRP A 173 -19.54 0.12 -3.88
C TRP A 173 -18.43 0.34 -2.84
N TYR A 174 -17.20 0.53 -3.30
CA TYR A 174 -16.03 0.76 -2.47
C TYR A 174 -16.19 2.03 -1.59
N LEU A 175 -16.75 3.11 -2.14
CA LEU A 175 -17.00 4.36 -1.41
C LEU A 175 -18.07 4.20 -0.32
N LYS A 176 -19.02 3.27 -0.52
CA LYS A 176 -20.10 2.96 0.41
C LYS A 176 -19.59 2.15 1.62
N ILE A 177 -18.52 1.38 1.44
CA ILE A 177 -17.92 0.57 2.53
C ILE A 177 -16.95 1.39 3.38
N ILE A 178 -16.26 2.36 2.76
CA ILE A 178 -15.34 3.24 3.47
C ILE A 178 -16.07 4.15 4.48
N ASN A 179 -17.33 4.50 4.20
CA ASN A 179 -18.13 5.43 5.00
C ASN A 179 -19.33 4.72 5.64
N PRO A 180 -19.48 4.68 6.98
CA PRO A 180 -18.67 5.32 8.02
C PRO A 180 -17.36 4.60 8.37
N ALA A 181 -16.42 5.35 8.97
CA ALA A 181 -15.17 4.81 9.49
C ALA A 181 -15.42 3.98 10.76
N PHE A 182 -14.72 2.85 10.92
CA PHE A 182 -14.71 1.98 12.12
C PHE A 182 -16.02 1.26 12.46
N GLU A 183 -16.88 1.01 11.46
CA GLU A 183 -18.01 0.10 11.60
C GLU A 183 -17.88 -1.05 10.58
N LYS A 184 -18.02 -2.28 11.06
CA LYS A 184 -18.06 -3.48 10.22
C LYS A 184 -19.31 -3.46 9.33
N ASN A 185 -19.17 -2.88 8.15
CA ASN A 185 -20.22 -2.81 7.15
C ASN A 185 -20.13 -3.99 6.20
N LEU A 186 -20.88 -5.06 6.51
CA LEU A 186 -21.08 -6.16 5.57
C LEU A 186 -22.05 -5.73 4.47
N THR A 187 -21.53 -5.58 3.26
CA THR A 187 -22.27 -5.11 2.09
C THR A 187 -22.38 -6.25 1.09
N LEU A 188 -23.60 -6.59 0.71
CA LEU A 188 -23.85 -7.51 -0.41
C LEU A 188 -23.58 -6.76 -1.72
N LEU A 189 -22.57 -7.21 -2.47
CA LEU A 189 -22.26 -6.65 -3.78
C LEU A 189 -23.04 -7.35 -4.90
N TYR A 190 -23.22 -8.67 -4.77
CA TYR A 190 -23.87 -9.48 -5.78
C TYR A 190 -24.49 -10.74 -5.18
N ASP A 191 -25.68 -11.09 -5.66
CA ASP A 191 -26.27 -12.42 -5.46
C ASP A 191 -26.96 -12.87 -6.75
N LYS A 192 -26.61 -14.06 -7.23
CA LYS A 192 -27.15 -14.64 -8.48
C LYS A 192 -28.66 -14.91 -8.39
N GLU A 193 -29.15 -15.22 -7.20
CA GLU A 193 -30.58 -15.47 -6.93
C GLU A 193 -31.34 -14.18 -6.55
N ASN A 194 -30.66 -13.03 -6.54
CA ASN A 194 -31.20 -11.73 -6.16
C ASN A 194 -31.87 -11.72 -4.76
N ARG A 195 -31.31 -12.51 -3.84
CA ARG A 195 -31.76 -12.59 -2.44
C ARG A 195 -31.28 -11.35 -1.68
N LYS A 196 -31.96 -11.02 -0.58
CA LYS A 196 -31.55 -9.89 0.28
C LYS A 196 -30.40 -10.31 1.20
N ALA A 197 -29.55 -9.35 1.56
CA ALA A 197 -28.39 -9.58 2.42
C ALA A 197 -28.79 -10.26 3.75
N GLU A 198 -29.91 -9.87 4.35
CA GLU A 198 -30.37 -10.41 5.63
C GLU A 198 -30.81 -11.89 5.56
N GLU A 199 -31.27 -12.34 4.39
CA GLU A 199 -31.68 -13.73 4.16
C GLU A 199 -30.45 -14.64 3.99
N ILE A 200 -29.45 -14.16 3.26
CA ILE A 200 -28.20 -14.89 3.03
C ILE A 200 -27.39 -15.00 4.32
N ILE A 201 -27.26 -13.90 5.08
CA ILE A 201 -26.52 -13.90 6.35
C ILE A 201 -27.11 -14.91 7.33
N LYS A 202 -28.44 -15.04 7.39
CA LYS A 202 -29.11 -16.02 8.27
C LYS A 202 -28.91 -17.48 7.85
N GLN A 203 -28.67 -17.73 6.56
CA GLN A 203 -28.54 -19.07 6.00
C GLN A 203 -27.10 -19.58 5.99
N ASP A 204 -26.13 -18.69 5.73
CA ASP A 204 -24.73 -19.08 5.49
C ASP A 204 -23.78 -18.74 6.67
N PHE A 205 -24.23 -17.94 7.66
CA PHE A 205 -23.40 -17.53 8.82
C PHE A 205 -23.99 -17.93 10.19
N ASN A 206 -24.96 -18.85 10.22
CA ASN A 206 -25.60 -19.37 11.44
C ASN A 206 -25.55 -20.90 11.44
#